data_AF-A0A382YW47-F1
#
_entry.id   AF-A0A382YW47-F1
#
_cell.length_a   1.000
_cell.length_b   1.000
_cell.length_c   1.000
_cell.angle_alpha   90.00
_cell.angle_beta   90.00
_cell.angle_gamma   90.00
#
_symmetry.space_group_name_H-M   'P 1'
#
loop_
_entity.id
_entity.type
_entity.pdbx_description
1 polymer ?
#
loop_
_entity_poly.entity_id
_entity_poly.type
_entity_poly.pdbx_seq_one_letter_code
_entity_poly.pdbx_strand_id
1 'polypeptide(L)' 'MTSAIIDTHQHLWDLDRFRLPWLEGLDALDRNFTLDDYAAATDGLGVVGSVYMEVDVATDQRRDEA' A
#
# COMPACT_ATOMS: atom_id res chain seq x y z
N MET A 1 8.32 -13.44 -24.48
CA MET A 1 7.48 -13.80 -23.32
C MET A 1 8.00 -13.01 -22.14
N THR A 2 7.20 -12.13 -21.56
CA THR A 2 7.51 -11.52 -20.27
C THR A 2 7.20 -12.55 -19.19
N SER A 3 8.13 -12.78 -18.27
CA SER A 3 7.90 -13.63 -17.11
C SER A 3 6.93 -12.94 -16.16
N ALA A 4 6.02 -13.71 -15.54
CA ALA A 4 5.11 -13.18 -14.53
C ALA A 4 5.88 -12.74 -13.28
N ILE A 5 5.51 -11.57 -12.73
CA ILE A 5 6.11 -10.99 -11.52
C ILE A 5 5.10 -11.08 -10.37
N ILE A 6 5.59 -11.49 -9.20
CA ILE A 6 4.88 -11.32 -7.93
C ILE A 6 5.62 -10.24 -7.14
N ASP A 7 4.92 -9.17 -6.78
CA ASP A 7 5.44 -8.16 -5.87
C ASP A 7 5.34 -8.66 -4.43
N THR A 8 6.46 -9.11 -3.89
CA THR A 8 6.47 -9.78 -2.59
C THR A 8 6.32 -8.83 -1.41
N HIS A 9 6.31 -7.51 -1.62
CA HIS A 9 6.30 -6.53 -0.54
C HIS A 9 5.61 -5.23 -0.98
N GLN A 10 4.31 -5.16 -0.75
CA GLN A 10 3.48 -4.00 -1.08
C GLN A 10 2.92 -3.33 0.17
N HIS A 11 2.96 -2.01 0.21
CA HIS A 11 2.23 -1.21 1.19
C HIS A 11 1.10 -0.44 0.50
N LEU A 12 -0.10 -0.47 1.07
CA LEU A 12 -1.26 0.30 0.67
C LEU A 12 -1.89 0.90 1.93
N TRP A 13 -2.43 2.11 1.85
CA TRP A 13 -3.11 2.73 2.99
C TRP A 13 -4.21 3.69 2.55
N ASP A 14 -5.22 3.78 3.41
CA ASP A 14 -6.37 4.66 3.27
C ASP A 14 -6.46 5.55 4.52
N LEU A 15 -6.09 6.82 4.35
CA LEU A 15 -6.05 7.83 5.40
C LEU A 15 -7.44 8.29 5.84
N ASP A 16 -8.50 7.95 5.10
CA ASP A 16 -9.88 8.14 5.55
C ASP A 16 -10.28 7.09 6.61
N ARG A 17 -9.49 6.01 6.74
CA ARG A 17 -9.75 4.87 7.64
C ARG A 17 -8.71 4.74 8.75
N PHE A 18 -7.43 4.90 8.41
CA PHE A 18 -6.32 4.64 9.30
C PHE A 18 -5.43 5.86 9.49
N ARG A 19 -4.94 6.04 10.72
CA ARG A 19 -3.95 7.06 11.05
C ARG A 19 -2.58 6.44 11.03
N LEU A 20 -1.66 7.02 10.27
CA LEU A 20 -0.26 6.59 10.17
C LEU A 20 0.61 7.74 10.73
N PRO A 21 0.97 7.72 12.03
CA PRO A 21 1.69 8.84 12.65
C PRO A 21 3.04 9.14 11.99
N TRP A 22 3.65 8.14 11.35
CA TRP A 22 4.95 8.29 10.69
C TRP A 22 4.90 9.06 9.36
N LEU A 23 3.71 9.37 8.83
CA LEU A 23 3.55 10.20 7.62
C LEU A 23 3.73 11.71 7.87
N GLU A 24 3.77 12.16 9.12
CA GLU A 24 3.89 13.59 9.43
C GLU A 24 5.15 14.21 8.79
N GLY A 25 4.94 15.22 7.93
CA GLY A 25 6.02 15.90 7.21
C GLY A 25 6.51 15.18 5.94
N LEU A 26 5.84 14.11 5.50
CA LEU A 26 6.14 13.36 4.27
C LEU A 26 5.09 13.65 3.18
N ASP A 27 5.05 14.88 2.67
CA ASP A 27 4.03 15.36 1.72
C ASP A 27 3.81 14.44 0.49
N ALA A 28 4.85 13.76 0.01
CA ALA A 28 4.74 12.85 -1.13
C ALA A 28 3.97 11.56 -0.81
N LEU A 29 3.91 11.19 0.47
CA LEU A 29 3.28 9.97 1.00
C LEU A 29 1.98 10.27 1.77
N ASP A 30 1.75 11.52 2.17
CA ASP A 30 0.56 11.98 2.91
C ASP A 30 -0.69 12.07 2.01
N ARG A 31 -1.08 10.94 1.43
CA ARG A 31 -2.27 10.72 0.61
C ARG A 31 -2.67 9.25 0.63
N ASN A 32 -3.85 8.95 0.11
CA ASN A 32 -4.29 7.57 -0.10
C ASN A 32 -3.44 6.88 -1.19
N PHE A 33 -3.08 5.63 -0.91
CA PHE A 33 -2.51 4.67 -1.86
C PHE A 33 -3.37 3.41 -1.84
N THR A 34 -4.28 3.34 -2.79
CA THR A 34 -5.31 2.31 -2.88
C THR A 34 -4.89 1.16 -3.80
N LEU A 35 -5.68 0.09 -3.81
CA LEU A 35 -5.49 -1.01 -4.75
C LEU A 35 -5.65 -0.54 -6.21
N ASP A 36 -6.54 0.44 -6.47
CA ASP A 36 -6.73 1.01 -7.81
C ASP A 36 -5.52 1.82 -8.26
N ASP A 37 -4.91 2.60 -7.35
CA ASP A 37 -3.66 3.31 -7.64
C ASP A 37 -2.54 2.33 -7.99
N TYR A 38 -2.43 1.22 -7.25
CA TYR A 38 -1.44 0.19 -7.52
C TYR A 38 -1.68 -0.54 -8.85
N ALA A 39 -2.93 -0.88 -9.16
CA ALA A 39 -3.29 -1.49 -10.44
C ALA A 39 -2.90 -0.58 -11.61
N ALA A 40 -3.15 0.72 -11.50
CA ALA A 40 -2.73 1.69 -12.52
C ALA A 40 -1.20 1.82 -12.60
N ALA A 41 -0.50 1.82 -11.47
CA ALA A 41 0.96 1.92 -11.42
C ALA A 41 1.68 0.69 -11.99
N THR A 42 1.04 -0.48 -11.95
CA THR A 42 1.62 -1.76 -12.38
C THR A 42 1.15 -2.24 -13.75
N ASP A 43 0.25 -1.49 -14.40
CA ASP A 43 -0.29 -1.83 -15.71
C ASP A 43 0.83 -2.01 -16.75
N GLY A 44 0.75 -3.10 -17.51
CA GLY A 44 1.75 -3.47 -18.52
C GLY A 44 3.12 -3.95 -17.98
N LEU A 45 3.36 -3.93 -16.66
CA LEU A 45 4.65 -4.35 -16.08
C LEU A 45 4.77 -5.87 -15.88
N GLY A 46 3.66 -6.61 -16.05
CA GLY A 46 3.62 -8.07 -15.86
C GLY A 46 3.55 -8.52 -14.40
N VAL A 47 3.20 -7.61 -13.49
CA VAL A 47 2.84 -7.94 -12.09
C VAL A 47 1.48 -8.64 -12.10
N VAL A 48 1.43 -9.87 -11.59
CA VAL A 48 0.20 -10.70 -11.57
C VAL A 48 -0.36 -10.92 -10.18
N GLY A 49 0.32 -10.40 -9.16
CA GLY A 49 -0.11 -10.45 -7.76
C GLY A 49 0.88 -9.75 -6.84
N SER A 50 0.42 -9.45 -5.62
CA SER A 50 1.23 -8.82 -4.58
C SER A 50 0.99 -9.48 -3.22
N VAL A 51 1.92 -9.26 -2.29
CA VAL A 51 1.76 -9.58 -0.87
C VAL A 51 1.72 -8.27 -0.09
N TYR A 52 0.58 -8.02 0.55
CA TYR A 52 0.37 -6.85 1.42
C TYR A 52 1.20 -6.98 2.70
N MET A 53 1.88 -5.90 3.08
CA MET A 53 2.59 -5.74 4.34
C MET A 53 1.95 -4.64 5.16
N GLU A 54 1.84 -4.87 6.47
CA GLU A 54 1.33 -3.89 7.42
C GLU A 54 2.08 -2.55 7.33
N VAL A 55 1.38 -1.46 7.65
CA VAL A 55 1.87 -0.09 7.42
C VAL A 55 2.13 0.69 8.71
N ASP A 56 2.28 0.01 9.84
CA ASP A 56 2.42 0.57 11.19
C ASP A 56 1.38 1.67 11.46
N VAL A 57 0.10 1.31 11.32
CA VAL A 57 -1.01 2.17 11.73
C VAL A 57 -0.86 2.51 13.22
N ALA A 58 -1.52 3.59 13.66
CA ALA A 58 -1.53 4.00 15.05
C ALA A 58 -1.84 2.81 15.97
N THR A 59 -1.14 2.74 17.12
CA THR A 59 -1.14 1.56 18.00
C THR A 59 -2.53 1.05 18.36
N ASP A 60 -3.50 1.95 18.50
CA ASP A 60 -4.90 1.67 18.81
C ASP A 60 -5.69 1.06 17.65
N GLN A 61 -5.22 1.16 16.40
CA GLN A 61 -5.87 0.66 15.19
C GLN A 61 -5.21 -0.61 14.60
N ARG A 62 -4.11 -1.11 15.17
CA ARG A 62 -3.36 -2.27 14.62
C ARG A 62 -4.17 -3.54 14.42
N ARG A 63 -5.24 -3.74 15.21
CA ARG A 63 -6.14 -4.90 15.05
C ARG A 63 -7.19 -4.70 13.97
N ASP A 64 -7.50 -3.45 13.63
CA ASP A 64 -8.51 -3.12 12.62
C ASP A 64 -7.92 -3.23 11.20
N GLU A 65 -6.60 -3.23 11.08
CA GLU A 65 -5.85 -3.45 9.83
C GLU A 65 -5.78 -4.94 9.42
N ALA A 66 -5.79 -5.85 10.40
CA ALA A 66 -5.61 -7.30 10.21
C ALA A 66 -6.87 -8.02 9.69
#